data_AF-A0AAJ1PIS6-F1
#
_entry.id   AF-A0AAJ1PIS6-F1
#
_cell.length_a   1.000
_cell.length_b   1.000
_cell.length_c   1.000
_cell.angle_alpha   90.00
_cell.angle_beta   90.00
_cell.angle_gamma   90.00
#
_symmetry.space_group_name_H-M   'P 1'
#
loop_
_entity.id
_entity.type
_entity.pdbx_description
1 polymer ?
#
loop_
_entity_poly.entity_id
_entity_poly.type
_entity_poly.pdbx_seq_one_letter_code
_entity_poly.pdbx_strand_id
1 'polypeptide(L)'
;MKLHLQLVQGPIHSLDKAKSKIPVNQDVGDIAAGTAFAGVLAGSSSLLTSSPILLMAGKAKDGITFIGEIDKYPLVGQFTTARFEENDELIAVISEKTIDGRHQVYAIVDPKSGLLYMIYEMGRSVKMGYRAIMMQTCFFSALSFGLFMVILIFSFISSSDYSGESIIFFFEAVLITFFISFSFSAFINYFSFRKSYENFGNLSEQIFEKLGFENPKEQDFYNDFLTDNGVQISVMKYRKNLKGQDPYPEDYFDKKNF
;
A
#
# COMPACT_ATOMS: atom_id res chain seq x y z
N MET A 1 12.84 -7.42 8.11
CA MET A 1 13.32 -8.15 6.91
C MET A 1 14.14 -7.19 6.08
N LYS A 2 15.36 -7.56 5.67
CA LYS A 2 16.21 -6.73 4.80
C LYS A 2 16.14 -7.27 3.38
N LEU A 3 15.70 -6.45 2.43
CA LEU A 3 15.67 -6.79 1.02
C LEU A 3 17.05 -6.59 0.42
N HIS A 4 17.44 -7.52 -0.44
CA HIS A 4 18.65 -7.42 -1.26
C HIS A 4 18.22 -6.85 -2.62
N LEU A 5 18.39 -5.54 -2.79
CA LEU A 5 17.84 -4.77 -3.90
C LEU A 5 18.94 -4.19 -4.79
N GLN A 6 18.73 -4.28 -6.10
CA GLN A 6 19.53 -3.64 -7.12
C GLN A 6 18.67 -2.61 -7.88
N LEU A 7 19.30 -1.51 -8.30
CA LEU A 7 18.70 -0.51 -9.16
C LEU A 7 19.12 -0.81 -10.61
N VAL A 8 18.16 -0.91 -11.51
CA VAL A 8 18.39 -1.11 -12.95
C VAL A 8 17.60 -0.04 -13.70
N GLN A 9 18.15 0.45 -14.80
CA GLN A 9 17.58 1.59 -15.53
C GLN A 9 17.82 1.44 -17.03
N GLY A 10 16.85 1.86 -17.83
CA GLY A 10 16.92 1.80 -19.28
C GLY A 10 15.55 1.60 -19.92
N PRO A 11 15.50 1.49 -21.25
CA PRO A 11 14.28 1.14 -21.96
C PRO A 11 13.83 -0.29 -21.59
N ILE A 12 12.54 -0.48 -21.40
CA ILE A 12 11.95 -1.81 -21.24
C ILE A 12 11.75 -2.48 -22.59
N HIS A 13 12.21 -3.73 -22.69
CA HIS A 13 12.10 -4.55 -23.88
C HIS A 13 11.32 -5.83 -23.63
N SER A 14 10.76 -6.41 -24.69
CA SER A 14 10.01 -7.68 -24.66
C SER A 14 8.88 -7.67 -23.62
N LEU A 15 8.18 -6.53 -23.50
CA LEU A 15 7.13 -6.30 -22.52
C LEU A 15 5.89 -7.10 -22.88
N ASP A 16 5.59 -8.10 -22.06
CA ASP A 16 4.31 -8.80 -22.07
C ASP A 16 3.51 -8.44 -20.80
N LYS A 17 2.20 -8.23 -20.96
CA LYS A 17 1.29 -7.85 -19.88
C LYS A 17 0.09 -8.78 -19.87
N ALA A 18 -0.09 -9.49 -18.76
CA ALA A 18 -1.23 -10.36 -18.54
C ALA A 18 -2.07 -9.86 -17.37
N LYS A 19 -3.40 -9.94 -17.51
CA LYS A 19 -4.32 -9.75 -16.37
C LYS A 19 -4.05 -10.83 -15.33
N SER A 20 -3.93 -10.43 -14.08
CA SER A 20 -3.63 -11.31 -12.96
C SER A 20 -4.44 -10.95 -11.73
N LYS A 21 -4.39 -11.82 -10.73
CA LYS A 21 -4.97 -11.59 -9.41
C LYS A 21 -3.82 -11.44 -8.42
N ILE A 22 -3.80 -10.34 -7.68
CA ILE A 22 -2.82 -10.08 -6.61
C ILE A 22 -3.41 -10.64 -5.32
N PRO A 23 -2.82 -11.70 -4.71
CA PRO A 23 -3.25 -12.15 -3.40
C PRO A 23 -3.14 -11.00 -2.38
N VAL A 24 -4.19 -10.79 -1.58
CA VAL A 24 -4.19 -9.80 -0.49
C VAL A 24 -3.62 -10.43 0.78
N ASN A 25 -2.80 -9.67 1.51
CA ASN A 25 -2.07 -10.12 2.70
C ASN A 25 -0.94 -11.13 2.41
N GLN A 26 -0.10 -10.83 1.41
CA GLN A 26 1.11 -11.62 1.13
C GLN A 26 2.21 -11.27 2.12
N ASP A 27 2.83 -12.27 2.73
CA ASP A 27 4.12 -12.09 3.37
C ASP A 27 5.15 -11.80 2.26
N VAL A 28 5.70 -10.58 2.24
CA VAL A 28 6.72 -10.18 1.25
C VAL A 28 8.01 -11.02 1.38
N GLY A 29 8.17 -11.73 2.49
CA GLY A 29 9.14 -12.82 2.68
C GLY A 29 8.94 -13.98 1.72
N ASP A 30 7.69 -14.33 1.42
CA ASP A 30 7.31 -15.43 0.52
C ASP A 30 7.21 -14.99 -0.95
N ILE A 31 7.22 -13.68 -1.23
CA ILE A 31 7.51 -13.17 -2.59
C ILE A 31 8.91 -13.61 -3.05
N ALA A 32 9.82 -13.92 -2.11
CA ALA A 32 11.14 -14.48 -2.39
C ALA A 32 11.14 -16.01 -2.65
N ALA A 33 10.02 -16.71 -2.44
CA ALA A 33 9.86 -18.12 -2.74
C ALA A 33 8.87 -18.23 -3.91
N GLY A 34 9.37 -18.38 -5.15
CA GLY A 34 8.66 -18.32 -6.44
C GLY A 34 7.34 -19.08 -6.64
N THR A 35 6.82 -19.73 -5.61
CA THR A 35 5.50 -20.37 -5.53
C THR A 35 4.30 -19.46 -5.83
N ALA A 36 4.27 -18.19 -5.39
CA ALA A 36 3.14 -17.29 -5.69
C ALA A 36 3.09 -16.87 -7.17
N PHE A 37 4.26 -16.68 -7.80
CA PHE A 37 4.37 -16.25 -9.19
C PHE A 37 4.24 -17.43 -10.18
N ALA A 38 4.77 -18.62 -9.83
CA ALA A 38 4.58 -19.83 -10.62
C ALA A 38 3.10 -20.24 -10.71
N GLY A 39 2.32 -20.06 -9.64
CA GLY A 39 0.88 -20.33 -9.63
C GLY A 39 0.05 -19.40 -10.54
N VAL A 40 0.48 -18.14 -10.70
CA VAL A 40 -0.18 -17.16 -11.60
C VAL A 40 0.19 -17.41 -13.07
N LEU A 41 1.42 -17.86 -13.34
CA LEU A 41 1.86 -18.20 -14.70
C LEU A 41 1.35 -19.57 -15.18
N ALA A 42 1.14 -20.54 -14.27
CA ALA A 42 0.60 -21.87 -14.59
C ALA A 42 -0.93 -21.97 -14.46
N GLY A 43 -1.58 -21.03 -13.76
CA GLY A 43 -2.97 -21.14 -13.31
C GLY A 43 -4.04 -20.52 -14.22
N SER A 44 -3.71 -20.08 -15.44
CA SER A 44 -4.70 -19.47 -16.33
C SER A 44 -5.71 -20.46 -16.94
N SER A 45 -5.65 -21.78 -16.65
CA SER A 45 -6.55 -22.73 -17.29
C SER A 45 -7.08 -23.95 -16.51
N SER A 46 -6.70 -24.26 -15.25
CA SER A 46 -7.12 -25.57 -14.68
C SER A 46 -7.44 -25.72 -13.18
N LEU A 47 -7.36 -24.70 -12.32
CA LEU A 47 -7.48 -24.90 -10.85
C LEU A 47 -8.78 -24.39 -10.18
N LEU A 48 -9.90 -24.41 -10.90
CA LEU A 48 -11.21 -23.98 -10.36
C LEU A 48 -11.88 -24.97 -9.37
N THR A 49 -11.19 -26.00 -8.85
CA THR A 49 -11.87 -27.10 -8.13
C THR A 49 -11.40 -27.35 -6.68
N SER A 50 -10.67 -26.46 -6.01
CA SER A 50 -10.41 -26.61 -4.57
C SER A 50 -10.70 -25.36 -3.74
N SER A 51 -11.60 -25.54 -2.76
CA SER A 51 -12.26 -24.53 -1.94
C SER A 51 -11.37 -23.58 -1.09
N PRO A 52 -10.08 -23.83 -0.81
CA PRO A 52 -9.19 -22.81 -0.23
C PRO A 52 -8.83 -21.68 -1.20
N ILE A 53 -8.72 -21.99 -2.50
CA ILE A 53 -8.34 -21.04 -3.56
C ILE A 53 -9.48 -20.07 -3.87
N LEU A 54 -10.75 -20.51 -3.77
CA LEU A 54 -11.92 -19.62 -3.89
C LEU A 54 -11.99 -18.56 -2.78
N LEU A 55 -11.55 -18.91 -1.56
CA LEU A 55 -11.49 -18.01 -0.40
C LEU A 55 -10.37 -16.96 -0.56
N MET A 56 -9.26 -17.33 -1.21
CA MET A 56 -8.20 -16.40 -1.60
C MET A 56 -8.56 -15.57 -2.84
N ALA A 57 -9.30 -16.14 -3.81
CA ALA A 57 -9.77 -15.44 -5.01
C ALA A 57 -10.78 -14.34 -4.69
N GLY A 58 -11.62 -14.52 -3.66
CA GLY A 58 -12.51 -13.48 -3.14
C GLY A 58 -11.77 -12.33 -2.43
N LYS A 59 -10.51 -12.54 -2.04
CA LYS A 59 -9.64 -11.50 -1.46
C LYS A 59 -8.67 -10.92 -2.48
N ALA A 60 -8.43 -11.54 -3.63
CA ALA A 60 -7.42 -11.10 -4.56
C ALA A 60 -7.88 -9.89 -5.40
N LYS A 61 -7.06 -8.84 -5.46
CA LYS A 61 -7.35 -7.66 -6.28
C LYS A 61 -6.95 -7.91 -7.73
N ASP A 62 -7.69 -7.29 -8.65
CA ASP A 62 -7.30 -7.26 -10.05
C ASP A 62 -5.96 -6.54 -10.20
N GLY A 63 -5.08 -7.17 -10.96
CA GLY A 63 -3.76 -6.65 -11.28
C GLY A 63 -3.32 -7.01 -12.68
N ILE A 64 -2.13 -6.55 -13.01
CA ILE A 64 -1.40 -6.82 -14.23
C ILE A 64 -0.06 -7.39 -13.79
N THR A 65 0.21 -8.63 -14.22
CA THR A 65 1.55 -9.19 -14.19
C THR A 65 2.22 -8.81 -15.49
N PHE A 66 3.44 -8.29 -15.41
CA PHE A 66 4.25 -8.02 -16.58
C PHE A 66 5.56 -8.79 -16.52
N ILE A 67 6.05 -9.15 -17.70
CA ILE A 67 7.36 -9.72 -17.94
C ILE A 67 8.05 -8.80 -18.94
N GLY A 68 9.32 -8.53 -18.75
CA GLY A 68 10.11 -7.73 -19.68
C GLY A 68 11.58 -7.78 -19.35
N GLU A 69 12.37 -6.94 -19.99
CA GLU A 69 13.81 -6.86 -19.80
C GLU A 69 14.24 -5.40 -19.73
N ILE A 70 15.07 -5.04 -18.75
CA ILE A 70 15.74 -3.72 -18.71
C ILE A 70 17.23 -4.00 -18.53
N ASP A 71 18.07 -3.43 -19.41
CA ASP A 71 19.53 -3.58 -19.37
C ASP A 71 19.99 -5.05 -19.21
N LYS A 72 19.39 -5.97 -19.98
CA LYS A 72 19.67 -7.42 -19.96
C LYS A 72 19.25 -8.16 -18.69
N TYR A 73 18.58 -7.49 -17.77
CA TYR A 73 17.97 -8.13 -16.62
C TYR A 73 16.55 -8.56 -16.97
N PRO A 74 16.24 -9.87 -17.02
CA PRO A 74 14.88 -10.34 -17.22
C PRO A 74 14.08 -10.09 -15.94
N LEU A 75 12.93 -9.43 -16.07
CA LEU A 75 12.12 -8.90 -14.99
C LEU A 75 10.75 -9.58 -14.93
N VAL A 76 10.22 -9.72 -13.72
CA VAL A 76 8.82 -10.06 -13.47
C VAL A 76 8.27 -9.17 -12.37
N GLY A 77 7.10 -8.58 -12.58
CA GLY A 77 6.45 -7.74 -11.58
C GLY A 77 4.93 -7.86 -11.65
N GLN A 78 4.28 -7.50 -10.54
CA GLN A 78 2.83 -7.53 -10.44
C GLN A 78 2.33 -6.25 -9.76
N PHE A 79 1.53 -5.48 -10.48
CA PHE A 79 0.95 -4.21 -10.02
C PHE A 79 -0.55 -4.18 -10.29
N THR A 80 -1.31 -3.29 -9.66
CA THR A 80 -2.74 -3.07 -9.98
C THR A 80 -2.93 -2.52 -11.40
N THR A 81 -1.92 -1.83 -11.95
CA THR A 81 -1.88 -1.44 -13.37
C THR A 81 -0.44 -1.23 -13.85
N ALA A 82 -0.22 -1.24 -15.16
CA ALA A 82 1.06 -0.95 -15.80
C ALA A 82 0.80 -0.06 -17.04
N ARG A 83 1.05 1.25 -16.91
CA ARG A 83 0.78 2.23 -17.99
C ARG A 83 1.97 2.45 -18.93
N PHE A 84 3.18 2.09 -18.51
CA PHE A 84 4.38 2.16 -19.35
C PHE A 84 4.29 1.20 -20.54
N GLU A 85 4.81 1.59 -21.70
CA GLU A 85 4.80 0.86 -22.96
C GLU A 85 6.19 0.30 -23.32
N GLU A 86 6.26 -0.47 -24.40
CA GLU A 86 7.52 -0.99 -24.94
C GLU A 86 8.46 0.19 -25.28
N ASN A 87 9.73 0.08 -24.91
CA ASN A 87 10.78 1.09 -25.05
C ASN A 87 10.64 2.32 -24.14
N ASP A 88 9.69 2.36 -23.21
CA ASP A 88 9.70 3.40 -22.19
C ASP A 88 10.94 3.26 -21.30
N GLU A 89 11.57 4.40 -21.02
CA GLU A 89 12.74 4.47 -20.17
C GLU A 89 12.32 4.50 -18.70
N LEU A 90 12.68 3.44 -17.98
CA LEU A 90 12.20 3.18 -16.63
C LEU A 90 13.38 3.00 -15.67
N ILE A 91 13.16 3.31 -14.40
CA ILE A 91 14.07 2.96 -13.30
C ILE A 91 13.38 1.91 -12.45
N ALA A 92 13.91 0.69 -12.42
CA ALA A 92 13.37 -0.43 -11.67
C ALA A 92 14.22 -0.76 -10.43
N VAL A 93 13.55 -1.00 -9.31
CA VAL A 93 14.14 -1.60 -8.11
C VAL A 93 13.80 -3.09 -8.11
N ILE A 94 14.82 -3.92 -8.23
CA ILE A 94 14.69 -5.36 -8.46
C ILE A 94 15.39 -6.18 -7.37
N SER A 95 15.00 -7.43 -7.19
CA SER A 95 15.73 -8.37 -6.33
C SER A 95 17.13 -8.65 -6.89
N GLU A 96 18.15 -8.75 -6.04
CA GLU A 96 19.48 -9.23 -6.49
C GLU A 96 19.44 -10.71 -6.90
N LYS A 97 18.64 -11.51 -6.18
CA LYS A 97 18.45 -12.93 -6.49
C LYS A 97 17.36 -13.11 -7.53
N THR A 98 17.61 -13.96 -8.51
CA THR A 98 16.60 -14.39 -9.47
C THR A 98 15.71 -15.48 -8.89
N ILE A 99 14.44 -15.43 -9.23
CA ILE A 99 13.45 -16.49 -9.01
C ILE A 99 13.07 -17.00 -10.40
N ASP A 100 13.25 -18.30 -10.66
CA ASP A 100 13.00 -18.91 -11.97
C ASP A 100 13.70 -18.18 -13.15
N GLY A 101 14.93 -17.71 -12.91
CA GLY A 101 15.73 -17.00 -13.91
C GLY A 101 15.32 -15.55 -14.17
N ARG A 102 14.37 -14.98 -13.40
CA ARG A 102 13.93 -13.58 -13.51
C ARG A 102 14.09 -12.84 -12.19
N HIS A 103 14.36 -11.54 -12.27
CA HIS A 103 14.41 -10.66 -11.11
C HIS A 103 13.02 -10.14 -10.76
N GLN A 104 12.66 -10.20 -9.48
CA GLN A 104 11.40 -9.68 -8.98
C GLN A 104 11.46 -8.15 -8.91
N VAL A 105 10.50 -7.49 -9.52
CA VAL A 105 10.37 -6.03 -9.47
C VAL A 105 9.58 -5.64 -8.23
N TYR A 106 10.17 -4.77 -7.40
CA TYR A 106 9.54 -4.18 -6.22
C TYR A 106 8.96 -2.81 -6.48
N ALA A 107 9.63 -2.02 -7.32
CA ALA A 107 9.15 -0.72 -7.76
C ALA A 107 9.65 -0.36 -9.15
N ILE A 108 8.89 0.46 -9.86
CA ILE A 108 9.29 1.13 -11.09
C ILE A 108 9.00 2.62 -10.95
N VAL A 109 9.94 3.46 -11.33
CA VAL A 109 9.75 4.88 -11.57
C VAL A 109 9.72 5.10 -13.08
N ASP A 110 8.67 5.78 -13.54
CA ASP A 110 8.58 6.35 -14.88
C ASP A 110 8.80 7.87 -14.77
N PRO A 111 9.98 8.38 -15.17
CA PRO A 111 10.28 9.81 -15.08
C PRO A 111 9.40 10.67 -15.97
N LYS A 112 9.04 10.20 -17.17
CA LYS A 112 8.25 10.98 -18.13
C LYS A 112 6.86 11.25 -17.58
N SER A 113 6.19 10.23 -17.06
CA SER A 113 4.85 10.39 -16.48
C SER A 113 4.85 10.85 -15.01
N GLY A 114 6.00 10.77 -14.32
CA GLY A 114 6.11 11.07 -12.89
C GLY A 114 5.37 10.04 -12.03
N LEU A 115 5.26 8.80 -12.50
CA LEU A 115 4.58 7.71 -11.81
C LEU A 115 5.56 6.80 -11.08
N LEU A 116 5.15 6.37 -9.90
CA LEU A 116 5.81 5.35 -9.09
C LEU A 116 4.89 4.15 -8.96
N TYR A 117 5.33 3.03 -9.52
CA TYR A 117 4.72 1.72 -9.37
C TYR A 117 5.40 1.02 -8.19
N MET A 118 4.63 0.50 -7.24
CA MET A 118 5.15 -0.31 -6.14
C MET A 118 4.23 -1.51 -5.91
N ILE A 119 4.75 -2.56 -5.25
CA ILE A 119 3.90 -3.67 -4.82
C ILE A 119 2.71 -3.16 -4.00
N TYR A 120 1.56 -3.81 -4.17
CA TYR A 120 0.32 -3.50 -3.47
C TYR A 120 0.52 -3.38 -1.94
N GLU A 121 -0.14 -2.41 -1.31
CA GLU A 121 0.00 -2.02 0.12
C GLU A 121 1.31 -1.31 0.52
N MET A 122 2.25 -1.12 -0.41
CA MET A 122 3.44 -0.26 -0.21
C MET A 122 3.19 1.19 -0.66
N GLY A 123 4.16 2.06 -0.38
CA GLY A 123 4.10 3.49 -0.76
C GLY A 123 4.02 4.44 0.42
N ARG A 124 4.17 3.97 1.65
CA ARG A 124 4.18 4.80 2.87
C ARG A 124 5.28 4.35 3.80
N SER A 125 5.97 5.30 4.44
CA SER A 125 6.95 5.02 5.50
C SER A 125 6.32 4.57 6.82
N VAL A 126 7.08 3.94 7.71
CA VAL A 126 6.59 3.46 9.01
C VAL A 126 6.07 4.62 9.86
N LYS A 127 6.81 5.72 9.93
CA LYS A 127 6.44 6.92 10.69
C LYS A 127 5.11 7.50 10.21
N MET A 128 4.92 7.59 8.90
CA MET A 128 3.68 8.09 8.32
C MET A 128 2.53 7.09 8.48
N GLY A 129 2.81 5.79 8.48
CA GLY A 129 1.85 4.73 8.83
C GLY A 129 1.28 4.90 10.25
N TYR A 130 2.14 5.13 11.24
CA TYR A 130 1.71 5.42 12.61
C TYR A 130 0.89 6.72 12.72
N ARG A 131 1.28 7.76 11.98
CA ARG A 131 0.49 9.00 11.91
C ARG A 131 -0.92 8.74 11.34
N ALA A 132 -1.02 7.88 10.33
CA ALA A 132 -2.31 7.48 9.76
C ALA A 132 -3.16 6.69 10.77
N ILE A 133 -2.55 5.74 11.52
CA ILE A 133 -3.24 5.03 12.62
C ILE A 133 -3.82 6.04 13.62
N MET A 134 -3.00 7.01 14.05
CA MET A 134 -3.43 8.01 15.03
C MET A 134 -4.61 8.85 14.51
N MET A 135 -4.55 9.33 13.26
CA MET A 135 -5.66 10.07 12.66
C MET A 135 -6.93 9.20 12.55
N GLN A 136 -6.79 7.94 12.15
CA GLN A 136 -7.88 7.00 12.03
C GLN A 136 -8.52 6.70 13.40
N THR A 137 -7.71 6.52 14.44
CA THR A 137 -8.17 6.38 15.83
C THR A 137 -8.97 7.60 16.26
N CYS A 138 -8.48 8.82 16.03
CA CYS A 138 -9.22 10.04 16.37
C CYS A 138 -10.57 10.12 15.65
N PHE A 139 -10.59 9.84 14.36
CA PHE A 139 -11.81 9.87 13.56
C PHE A 139 -12.86 8.84 14.05
N PHE A 140 -12.46 7.57 14.22
CA PHE A 140 -13.38 6.54 14.71
C PHE A 140 -13.82 6.76 16.15
N SER A 141 -12.94 7.30 17.00
CA SER A 141 -13.30 7.67 18.37
C SER A 141 -14.37 8.73 18.37
N ALA A 142 -14.21 9.79 17.57
CA ALA A 142 -15.19 10.87 17.46
C ALA A 142 -16.52 10.38 16.87
N LEU A 143 -16.48 9.53 15.83
CA LEU A 143 -17.67 8.93 15.23
C LEU A 143 -18.43 8.05 16.22
N SER A 144 -17.73 7.15 16.91
CA SER A 144 -18.30 6.27 17.93
C SER A 144 -18.89 7.08 19.08
N PHE A 145 -18.14 8.05 19.60
CA PHE A 145 -18.60 8.92 20.68
C PHE A 145 -19.85 9.70 20.25
N GLY A 146 -19.86 10.29 19.05
CA GLY A 146 -21.02 11.01 18.53
C GLY A 146 -22.28 10.14 18.45
N LEU A 147 -22.15 8.89 18.00
CA LEU A 147 -23.28 7.94 17.96
C LEU A 147 -23.80 7.61 19.36
N PHE A 148 -22.91 7.34 20.32
CA PHE A 148 -23.33 7.10 21.71
C PHE A 148 -23.92 8.35 22.38
N MET A 149 -23.43 9.54 22.05
CA MET A 149 -23.97 10.80 22.55
C MET A 149 -25.44 10.99 22.15
N VAL A 150 -25.82 10.64 20.91
CA VAL A 150 -27.22 10.69 20.47
C VAL A 150 -28.10 9.78 21.33
N ILE A 151 -27.62 8.57 21.64
CA ILE A 151 -28.33 7.61 22.49
C ILE A 151 -28.46 8.14 23.92
N LEU A 152 -27.36 8.62 24.52
CA LEU A 152 -27.37 9.16 25.87
C LEU A 152 -28.31 10.36 26.02
N ILE A 153 -28.29 11.28 25.06
CA ILE A 153 -29.19 12.44 25.05
C ILE A 153 -30.64 11.98 24.94
N PHE A 154 -30.95 11.04 24.05
CA PHE A 154 -32.30 10.51 23.90
C PHE A 154 -32.77 9.82 25.19
N SER A 155 -31.91 9.01 25.82
CA SER A 155 -32.20 8.37 27.11
C SER A 155 -32.43 9.39 28.22
N PHE A 156 -31.65 10.48 28.26
CA PHE A 156 -31.80 11.53 29.26
C PHE A 156 -33.10 12.33 29.07
N ILE A 157 -33.44 12.71 27.83
CA ILE A 157 -34.70 13.43 27.53
C ILE A 157 -35.92 12.53 27.78
N SER A 158 -35.78 11.23 27.54
CA SER A 158 -36.84 10.25 27.83
C SER A 158 -36.96 9.92 29.32
N SER A 159 -36.02 10.37 30.15
CA SER A 159 -36.12 10.25 31.60
C SER A 159 -37.21 11.18 32.12
N SER A 160 -38.08 10.66 32.99
CA SER A 160 -39.05 11.48 33.72
C SER A 160 -38.43 12.15 34.95
N ASP A 161 -37.17 11.83 35.29
CA ASP A 161 -36.46 12.34 36.46
C ASP A 161 -35.28 13.26 36.06
N TYR A 162 -35.45 14.55 36.35
CA TYR A 162 -34.48 15.61 36.11
C TYR A 162 -33.86 16.14 37.41
N SER A 163 -33.70 15.27 38.41
CA SER A 163 -33.00 15.59 39.66
C SER A 163 -31.52 15.95 39.44
N GLY A 164 -30.89 16.59 40.44
CA GLY A 164 -29.46 16.88 40.39
C GLY A 164 -28.60 15.62 40.27
N GLU A 165 -29.04 14.51 40.86
CA GLU A 165 -28.36 13.21 40.75
C GLU A 165 -28.42 12.65 39.32
N SER A 166 -29.57 12.76 38.64
CA SER A 166 -29.69 12.28 37.25
C SER A 166 -28.84 13.10 36.28
N ILE A 167 -28.70 14.40 36.52
CA ILE A 167 -27.80 15.28 35.76
C ILE A 167 -26.33 14.87 35.98
N ILE A 168 -25.91 14.63 37.22
CA ILE A 168 -24.55 14.18 37.52
C ILE A 168 -24.27 12.84 36.83
N PHE A 169 -25.19 11.88 36.95
CA PHE A 169 -25.07 10.58 36.31
C PHE A 169 -24.95 10.69 34.78
N PHE A 170 -25.68 11.61 34.15
CA PHE A 170 -25.55 11.86 32.71
C PHE A 170 -24.13 12.32 32.35
N PHE A 171 -23.57 13.29 33.07
CA PHE A 171 -22.19 13.74 32.81
C PHE A 171 -21.15 12.64 33.07
N GLU A 172 -21.34 11.82 34.10
CA GLU A 172 -20.49 10.64 34.34
C GLU A 172 -20.57 9.65 33.18
N ALA A 173 -21.79 9.35 32.70
CA ALA A 173 -22.00 8.46 31.56
C ALA A 173 -21.35 9.01 30.28
N VAL A 174 -21.42 10.32 30.03
CA VAL A 174 -20.75 10.97 28.90
C VAL A 174 -19.24 10.81 29.00
N LEU A 175 -18.65 11.05 30.19
CA LEU A 175 -17.21 10.93 30.40
C LEU A 175 -16.73 9.49 30.22
N ILE A 176 -17.43 8.52 30.81
CA ILE A 176 -17.13 7.10 30.67
C ILE A 176 -17.21 6.68 29.19
N THR A 177 -18.26 7.10 28.49
CA THR A 177 -18.45 6.82 27.07
C THR A 177 -17.31 7.37 26.22
N PHE A 178 -16.85 8.59 26.50
CA PHE A 178 -15.70 9.19 25.83
C PHE A 178 -14.44 8.31 25.99
N PHE A 179 -14.12 7.90 27.21
CA PHE A 179 -12.96 7.05 27.48
C PHE A 179 -13.07 5.68 26.82
N ILE A 180 -14.26 5.06 26.83
CA ILE A 180 -14.49 3.76 26.18
C ILE A 180 -14.33 3.90 24.66
N SER A 181 -14.96 4.89 24.03
CA SER A 181 -14.85 5.11 22.58
C SER A 181 -13.41 5.33 22.14
N PHE A 182 -12.64 6.14 22.90
CA PHE A 182 -11.23 6.36 22.61
C PHE A 182 -10.39 5.10 22.80
N SER A 183 -10.53 4.43 23.96
CA SER A 183 -9.73 3.25 24.30
C SER A 183 -9.99 2.09 23.33
N PHE A 184 -11.25 1.85 22.98
CA PHE A 184 -11.64 0.81 22.05
C PHE A 184 -11.12 1.11 20.64
N SER A 185 -11.28 2.34 20.16
CA SER A 185 -10.78 2.74 18.85
C SER A 185 -9.26 2.69 18.77
N ALA A 186 -8.56 3.09 19.82
CA ALA A 186 -7.11 3.00 19.92
C ALA A 186 -6.66 1.53 19.88
N PHE A 187 -7.31 0.66 20.66
CA PHE A 187 -7.03 -0.77 20.68
C PHE A 187 -7.20 -1.40 19.30
N ILE A 188 -8.38 -1.24 18.68
CA ILE A 188 -8.68 -1.86 17.39
C ILE A 188 -7.72 -1.35 16.31
N ASN A 189 -7.58 -0.03 16.13
CA ASN A 189 -6.75 0.50 15.04
C ASN A 189 -5.26 0.17 15.23
N TYR A 190 -4.76 0.22 16.47
CA TYR A 190 -3.37 -0.14 16.75
C TYR A 190 -3.11 -1.61 16.43
N PHE A 191 -3.90 -2.54 16.95
CA PHE A 191 -3.65 -3.97 16.73
C PHE A 191 -3.98 -4.43 15.31
N SER A 192 -4.97 -3.83 14.66
CA SER A 192 -5.33 -4.19 13.27
C SER A 192 -4.26 -3.76 12.26
N PHE A 193 -3.68 -2.56 12.43
CA PHE A 193 -2.86 -1.97 11.36
C PHE A 193 -1.37 -1.86 11.67
N ARG A 194 -0.95 -1.92 12.94
CA ARG A 194 0.47 -1.77 13.32
C ARG A 194 1.39 -2.69 12.54
N LYS A 195 1.11 -4.01 12.56
CA LYS A 195 1.99 -5.01 11.93
C LYS A 195 2.07 -4.81 10.42
N SER A 196 0.95 -4.47 9.79
CA SER A 196 0.88 -4.18 8.35
C SER A 196 1.73 -2.95 8.00
N TYR A 197 1.53 -1.81 8.69
CA TYR A 197 2.30 -0.60 8.43
C TYR A 197 3.78 -0.73 8.80
N GLU A 198 4.14 -1.49 9.84
CA GLU A 198 5.54 -1.79 10.14
C GLU A 198 6.17 -2.61 8.99
N ASN A 199 5.50 -3.67 8.52
CA ASN A 199 6.02 -4.52 7.46
C ASN A 199 6.14 -3.79 6.12
N PHE A 200 5.03 -3.27 5.58
CA PHE A 200 5.02 -2.56 4.30
C PHE A 200 5.78 -1.24 4.36
N GLY A 201 5.79 -0.58 5.52
CA GLY A 201 6.55 0.63 5.72
C GLY A 201 8.05 0.40 5.68
N ASN A 202 8.56 -0.63 6.37
CA ASN A 202 9.98 -0.97 6.32
C ASN A 202 10.44 -1.38 4.92
N LEU A 203 9.57 -2.02 4.13
CA LEU A 203 9.88 -2.39 2.75
C LEU A 203 9.85 -1.17 1.83
N SER A 204 8.87 -0.29 2.01
CA SER A 204 8.77 0.98 1.29
C SER A 204 9.99 1.86 1.55
N GLU A 205 10.43 2.00 2.81
CA GLU A 205 11.62 2.77 3.18
C GLU A 205 12.89 2.24 2.50
N GLN A 206 13.08 0.92 2.44
CA GLN A 206 14.21 0.31 1.72
C GLN A 206 14.18 0.60 0.22
N ILE A 207 12.98 0.62 -0.39
CA ILE A 207 12.82 0.99 -1.80
C ILE A 207 13.11 2.47 -2.01
N PHE A 208 12.60 3.35 -1.14
CA PHE A 208 12.86 4.80 -1.21
C PHE A 208 14.35 5.12 -1.05
N GLU A 209 15.03 4.44 -0.12
CA GLU A 209 16.49 4.51 0.03
C GLU A 209 17.20 4.08 -1.26
N LYS A 210 16.77 2.96 -1.87
CA LYS A 210 17.38 2.46 -3.10
C LYS A 210 17.12 3.37 -4.31
N LEU A 211 15.96 4.02 -4.35
CA LEU A 211 15.61 5.03 -5.34
C LEU A 211 16.34 6.36 -5.13
N GLY A 212 17.01 6.57 -3.98
CA GLY A 212 17.70 7.81 -3.67
C GLY A 212 16.75 8.95 -3.26
N PHE A 213 15.55 8.65 -2.77
CA PHE A 213 14.64 9.68 -2.26
C PHE A 213 15.20 10.29 -0.97
N GLU A 214 15.12 11.62 -0.86
CA GLU A 214 15.46 12.31 0.39
C GLU A 214 14.48 11.93 1.50
N ASN A 215 14.94 11.85 2.74
CA ASN A 215 14.11 11.54 3.92
C ASN A 215 13.13 10.35 3.73
N PRO A 216 13.60 9.13 3.43
CA PRO A 216 12.75 7.94 3.18
C PRO A 216 11.66 7.71 4.24
N LYS A 217 12.00 7.97 5.51
CA LYS A 217 11.10 7.81 6.68
C LYS A 217 9.97 8.83 6.77
N GLU A 218 9.96 9.83 5.90
CA GLU A 218 8.92 10.86 5.88
C GLU A 218 8.05 10.80 4.63
N GLN A 219 8.36 9.92 3.68
CA GLN A 219 7.60 9.77 2.44
C GLN A 219 6.26 9.07 2.70
N ASP A 220 5.22 9.55 2.01
CA ASP A 220 3.86 9.00 2.03
C ASP A 220 3.16 9.30 0.71
N PHE A 221 3.04 8.27 -0.13
CA PHE A 221 2.39 8.30 -1.44
C PHE A 221 1.08 7.50 -1.46
N TYR A 222 0.70 6.88 -0.33
CA TYR A 222 -0.42 5.94 -0.23
C TYR A 222 -1.80 6.61 -0.40
N ASN A 223 -1.89 7.93 -0.58
CA ASN A 223 -3.16 8.58 -0.88
C ASN A 223 -3.19 9.21 -2.29
N ASP A 224 -2.12 9.05 -3.09
CA ASP A 224 -1.97 9.67 -4.41
C ASP A 224 -2.07 8.68 -5.55
N PHE A 225 -2.93 7.68 -5.36
CA PHE A 225 -3.18 6.66 -6.36
C PHE A 225 -3.92 7.23 -7.56
N LEU A 226 -3.68 6.62 -8.72
CA LEU A 226 -4.47 6.92 -9.90
C LEU A 226 -5.92 6.44 -9.72
N THR A 227 -6.87 7.34 -9.97
CA THR A 227 -8.31 7.08 -9.89
C THR A 227 -8.98 6.99 -11.26
N ASP A 228 -8.24 7.27 -12.34
CA ASP A 228 -8.80 7.49 -13.69
C ASP A 228 -9.60 6.28 -14.21
N ASN A 229 -9.26 5.05 -13.80
CA ASN A 229 -9.89 3.80 -14.22
C ASN A 229 -10.21 2.88 -13.01
N GLY A 230 -10.65 3.46 -11.89
CA GLY A 230 -10.79 2.77 -10.59
C GLY A 230 -9.58 3.01 -9.67
N VAL A 231 -9.64 2.52 -8.43
CA VAL A 231 -8.60 2.80 -7.42
C VAL A 231 -7.36 1.93 -7.68
N GLN A 232 -6.33 2.52 -8.30
CA GLN A 232 -5.07 1.84 -8.67
C GLN A 232 -4.00 2.01 -7.58
N ILE A 233 -4.17 1.28 -6.47
CA ILE A 233 -3.39 1.41 -5.22
C ILE A 233 -1.87 1.14 -5.39
N SER A 234 -1.43 0.50 -6.46
CA SER A 234 0.01 0.26 -6.68
C SER A 234 0.72 1.39 -7.44
N VAL A 235 -0.03 2.36 -8.01
CA VAL A 235 0.54 3.36 -8.92
C VAL A 235 0.23 4.76 -8.41
N MET A 236 1.28 5.50 -8.10
CA MET A 236 1.22 6.75 -7.35
C MET A 236 1.83 7.89 -8.16
N LYS A 237 1.23 9.08 -8.09
CA LYS A 237 1.81 10.32 -8.66
C LYS A 237 2.91 10.87 -7.73
N TYR A 238 4.04 10.17 -7.63
CA TYR A 238 5.02 10.43 -6.57
C TYR A 238 5.59 11.85 -6.61
N ARG A 239 5.86 12.40 -7.79
CA ARG A 239 6.47 13.74 -7.96
C ARG A 239 5.66 14.86 -7.28
N LYS A 240 4.32 14.72 -7.23
CA LYS A 240 3.44 15.72 -6.61
C LYS A 240 3.68 15.87 -5.11
N ASN A 241 3.95 14.76 -4.43
CA ASN A 241 4.03 14.69 -2.97
C ASN A 241 5.41 14.24 -2.46
N LEU A 242 6.40 14.13 -3.35
CA LEU A 242 7.78 13.82 -3.00
C LEU A 242 8.31 14.90 -2.07
N LYS A 243 8.86 14.48 -0.94
CA LYS A 243 9.57 15.38 -0.03
C LYS A 243 11.05 15.41 -0.40
N GLY A 244 11.56 16.60 -0.69
CA GLY A 244 12.95 16.79 -1.07
C GLY A 244 13.16 16.89 -2.58
N GLN A 245 14.42 16.80 -3.02
CA GLN A 245 14.74 16.86 -4.45
C GLN A 245 14.25 15.62 -5.20
N ASP A 246 13.82 15.82 -6.45
CA ASP A 246 13.47 14.74 -7.36
C ASP A 246 14.73 14.14 -7.99
N PRO A 247 15.11 12.88 -7.67
CA PRO A 247 16.26 12.24 -8.30
C PRO A 247 16.00 11.85 -9.76
N TYR A 248 14.73 11.79 -10.19
CA TYR A 248 14.35 11.39 -11.55
C TYR A 248 13.38 12.42 -12.17
N PRO A 249 13.87 13.64 -12.48
CA PRO A 249 13.07 14.64 -13.18
C PRO A 249 12.60 14.13 -14.55
N GLU A 250 11.64 14.82 -15.15
CA GLU A 250 11.05 14.42 -16.44
C GLU A 250 12.10 14.23 -17.56
N ASP A 251 13.13 15.07 -17.54
CA ASP A 251 14.25 15.06 -18.48
C ASP A 251 15.45 14.21 -18.00
N TYR A 252 15.26 13.31 -17.03
CA TYR A 252 16.34 12.51 -16.43
C TYR A 252 17.14 11.72 -17.47
N PHE A 253 16.47 10.98 -18.35
CA PHE A 253 17.13 10.18 -19.37
C PHE A 253 17.70 11.04 -20.51
N ASP A 254 17.02 12.12 -20.88
CA ASP A 254 17.52 13.08 -21.87
C ASP A 254 18.87 13.66 -21.43
N LYS A 255 18.96 14.15 -20.18
CA LYS A 255 20.21 14.69 -19.61
C LYS A 255 21.33 13.67 -19.47
N LYS A 256 20.98 12.39 -19.28
CA LYS A 256 21.95 11.32 -19.06
C LYS A 256 22.55 10.79 -20.36
N ASN A 257 21.84 10.94 -21.46
CA ASN A 257 22.29 10.56 -22.80
C ASN A 257 23.19 11.62 -23.47
N PHE A 258 23.50 12.73 -22.77
CA PHE A 258 24.50 13.76 -23.11
C PHE A 258 25.68 13.72 -22.15
#